data_AF-A0A433PPU2-F1
#
_entry.id   AF-A0A433PPU2-F1
#
_cell.length_a   1.000
_cell.length_b   1.000
_cell.length_c   1.000
_cell.angle_alpha   90.00
_cell.angle_beta   90.00
_cell.angle_gamma   90.00
#
_symmetry.space_group_name_H-M   'P 1'
#
loop_
_entity.id
_entity.type
_entity.pdbx_description
1 polymer ?
#
loop_
_entity_poly.entity_id
_entity_poly.type
_entity_poly.pdbx_seq_one_letter_code
_entity_poly.pdbx_strand_id
1 'polypeptide(L)'
;MCAHNYFVCNPCDQVTNQLKSIPPKRTISSRQEAERLVGLFTRNIEEAMATKTTDMKLWHRVERNFERFCRTIKKSCPQIPTQEKKADSTHVAWGTIPVQDKSTIPVQDKSTISPIITHEKVGILIKQNRGRQMEGIIPYNAFRAIIKEYQSSWERPALQCLEHVAEELLCHLNEEIKSIFGAYPSLASTVSTTTRLLHERLLTETMNCLKQIIIPMETQLPPFTWDTENFNISRSKFRVTHEKWFNENSGLLIRPADDSCEVMAMAYAYMKVSHTRFIDTVPQLIDLLFLHGLTKELRKTLVEQLGLVDPNKKVDLDTLMVEDKYLKSKRDRLLAKQECLLKSLEELERIDS
;
A
#
# COMPACT_ATOMS: atom_id res chain seq x y z
N MET A 1 19.94 56.30 19.82
CA MET A 1 18.74 55.56 20.29
C MET A 1 17.54 56.18 19.60
N CYS A 2 16.76 55.56 18.72
CA CYS A 2 16.61 54.17 18.32
C CYS A 2 16.19 54.13 16.85
N ALA A 3 16.92 53.41 16.01
CA ALA A 3 16.43 52.98 14.70
C ALA A 3 15.30 51.96 14.94
N HIS A 4 14.06 52.35 14.65
CA HIS A 4 12.94 51.42 14.61
C HIS A 4 12.94 50.73 13.24
N ASN A 5 13.51 49.53 13.21
CA ASN A 5 13.30 48.55 12.15
C ASN A 5 11.83 48.16 12.10
N TYR A 6 11.04 48.87 11.30
CA TYR A 6 9.77 48.35 10.82
C TYR A 6 10.05 47.50 9.57
N PHE A 7 10.04 46.19 9.74
CA PHE A 7 9.77 45.24 8.65
C PHE A 7 8.31 45.43 8.21
N VAL A 8 8.01 46.54 7.52
CA VAL A 8 6.76 46.63 6.75
C VAL A 8 7.02 45.87 5.46
N CYS A 9 6.35 44.73 5.29
CA CYS A 9 6.35 44.03 4.02
C CYS A 9 5.87 45.00 2.94
N ASN A 10 6.73 45.33 1.97
CA ASN A 10 6.42 46.28 0.91
C ASN A 10 5.14 45.83 0.18
N PRO A 11 4.12 46.69 0.00
CA PRO A 11 2.91 46.34 -0.74
C PRO A 11 3.17 45.74 -2.13
N CYS A 12 4.28 46.14 -2.78
CA CYS A 12 4.75 45.53 -4.03
C CYS A 12 5.20 44.07 -3.84
N ASP A 13 5.94 43.76 -2.78
CA ASP A 13 6.37 42.39 -2.47
C ASP A 13 5.16 41.49 -2.18
N GLN A 14 4.16 42.03 -1.49
CA GLN A 14 2.94 41.29 -1.17
C GLN A 14 2.12 40.95 -2.43
N VAL A 15 1.95 41.91 -3.35
CA VAL A 15 1.24 41.69 -4.62
C VAL A 15 2.04 40.75 -5.53
N THR A 16 3.36 40.88 -5.56
CA THR A 16 4.25 40.01 -6.35
C THR A 16 4.23 38.57 -5.83
N ASN A 17 4.20 38.37 -4.51
CA ASN A 17 4.05 37.05 -3.89
C ASN A 17 2.67 36.44 -4.17
N GLN A 18 1.60 37.25 -4.18
CA GLN A 18 0.26 36.80 -4.57
C GLN A 18 0.17 36.45 -6.05
N LEU A 19 0.83 37.18 -6.94
CA LEU A 19 0.94 36.84 -8.37
C LEU A 19 1.73 35.56 -8.59
N LYS A 20 2.82 35.33 -7.86
CA LYS A 20 3.58 34.07 -7.88
C LYS A 20 2.76 32.87 -7.41
N SER A 21 1.77 33.08 -6.54
CA SER A 21 0.88 32.02 -6.04
C SER A 21 -0.23 31.60 -7.02
N ILE A 22 -0.41 32.33 -8.12
CA ILE A 22 -1.38 32.03 -9.17
C ILE A 22 -0.61 31.58 -10.42
N PRO A 23 -1.08 30.57 -11.17
CA PRO A 23 -0.43 30.15 -12.41
C PRO A 23 -0.21 31.34 -13.37
N PRO A 24 0.92 31.43 -14.07
CA PRO A 24 1.19 32.53 -15.00
C PRO A 24 0.18 32.52 -16.17
N LYS A 25 -0.06 33.69 -16.76
CA LYS A 25 -0.87 33.81 -17.97
C LYS A 25 -0.18 33.02 -19.09
N ARG A 26 -0.93 32.19 -19.82
CA ARG A 26 -0.40 31.38 -20.93
C ARG A 26 0.32 32.25 -21.95
N THR A 27 1.55 31.85 -22.28
CA THR A 27 2.39 32.42 -23.36
C THR A 27 2.62 31.44 -24.51
N ILE A 28 2.25 30.17 -24.32
CA ILE A 28 2.51 29.05 -25.22
C ILE A 28 1.18 28.51 -25.77
N SER A 29 1.19 27.83 -26.93
CA SER A 29 0.01 27.18 -27.50
C SER A 29 -0.66 26.20 -26.52
N SER A 30 -1.98 26.06 -26.61
CA SER A 30 -2.77 25.18 -25.73
C SER A 30 -2.28 23.74 -25.72
N ARG A 31 -1.80 23.23 -26.87
CA ARG A 31 -1.24 21.88 -27.00
C ARG A 31 0.06 21.70 -26.23
N GLN A 32 1.03 22.59 -26.42
CA GLN A 32 2.33 22.51 -25.75
C GLN A 32 2.20 22.66 -24.23
N GLU A 33 1.30 23.53 -23.77
CA GLU A 33 1.04 23.66 -22.33
C GLU A 33 0.34 22.41 -21.76
N ALA A 34 -0.63 21.82 -22.48
CA ALA A 34 -1.24 20.56 -22.07
C ALA A 34 -0.21 19.42 -21.99
N GLU A 35 0.68 19.30 -22.98
CA GLU A 35 1.80 18.33 -22.96
C GLU A 35 2.73 18.55 -21.77
N ARG A 36 3.07 19.81 -21.47
CA ARG A 36 3.90 20.16 -20.32
C ARG A 36 3.24 19.76 -18.99
N LEU A 37 1.95 20.05 -18.83
CA LEU A 37 1.20 19.70 -17.61
C LEU A 37 1.03 18.19 -17.46
N VAL A 38 0.72 17.48 -18.53
CA VAL A 38 0.65 16.01 -18.53
C VAL A 38 2.01 15.41 -18.19
N GLY A 39 3.09 15.92 -18.77
CA GLY A 39 4.45 15.47 -18.46
C GLY A 39 4.86 15.73 -17.01
N LEU A 40 4.49 16.90 -16.47
CA LEU A 40 4.72 17.22 -15.06
C LEU A 40 3.92 16.28 -14.15
N PHE A 41 2.63 16.07 -14.42
CA PHE A 41 1.79 15.16 -13.65
C PHE A 41 2.33 13.73 -13.65
N THR A 42 2.64 13.17 -14.82
CA THR A 42 3.13 11.80 -14.92
C THR A 42 4.47 11.64 -14.18
N ARG A 43 5.35 12.64 -14.30
CA ARG A 43 6.64 12.64 -13.62
C ARG A 43 6.48 12.72 -12.09
N ASN A 44 5.60 13.58 -11.59
CA ASN A 44 5.35 13.68 -10.14
C ASN A 44 4.87 12.34 -9.57
N ILE A 45 3.94 11.68 -10.25
CA ILE A 45 3.45 10.36 -9.85
C ILE A 45 4.59 9.31 -9.91
N GLU A 46 5.38 9.29 -10.98
CA GLU A 46 6.53 8.38 -11.09
C GLU A 46 7.57 8.61 -9.98
N GLU A 47 7.90 9.87 -9.66
CA GLU A 47 8.88 10.20 -8.62
C GLU A 47 8.36 9.86 -7.21
N ALA A 48 7.07 10.11 -6.94
CA ALA A 48 6.42 9.76 -5.68
C ALA A 48 6.39 8.23 -5.46
N MET A 49 6.14 7.47 -6.53
CA MET A 49 6.11 6.00 -6.50
C MET A 49 7.51 5.39 -6.43
N ALA A 50 8.49 5.96 -7.13
CA ALA A 50 9.88 5.50 -7.09
C ALA A 50 10.63 5.95 -5.83
N THR A 51 9.97 6.63 -4.89
CA THR A 51 10.56 7.18 -3.66
C THR A 51 11.78 8.08 -3.92
N LYS A 52 11.80 8.75 -5.07
CA LYS A 52 12.89 9.67 -5.46
C LYS A 52 12.70 11.06 -4.88
N THR A 53 11.48 11.39 -4.46
CA THR A 53 11.14 12.64 -3.79
C THR A 53 11.55 12.62 -2.33
N THR A 54 11.83 13.79 -1.77
CA THR A 54 11.95 13.96 -0.30
C THR A 54 10.62 13.76 0.41
N ASP A 55 9.50 13.93 -0.29
CA ASP A 55 8.16 13.65 0.21
C ASP A 55 7.79 12.17 -0.05
N MET A 56 7.92 11.33 0.98
CA MET A 56 7.59 9.90 0.96
C MET A 56 6.14 9.60 1.45
N LYS A 57 5.28 10.62 1.58
CA LYS A 57 3.94 10.46 2.18
C LYS A 57 3.10 9.36 1.52
N LEU A 58 3.11 9.28 0.19
CA LEU A 58 2.34 8.26 -0.53
C LEU A 58 2.83 6.86 -0.17
N TRP A 59 4.14 6.62 -0.27
CA TRP A 59 4.73 5.34 0.08
C TRP A 59 4.40 4.94 1.52
N HIS A 60 4.55 5.84 2.50
CA HIS A 60 4.21 5.53 3.89
C HIS A 60 2.73 5.21 4.13
N ARG A 61 1.81 5.70 3.29
CA ARG A 61 0.39 5.30 3.37
C ARG A 61 0.16 3.92 2.76
N VAL A 62 0.80 3.62 1.63
CA VAL A 62 0.78 2.30 0.99
C VAL A 62 1.42 1.23 1.90
N GLU A 63 2.62 1.50 2.42
CA GLU A 63 3.38 0.63 3.32
C GLU A 63 2.59 0.26 4.57
N ARG A 64 1.88 1.22 5.19
CA ARG A 64 1.00 0.96 6.33
C ARG A 64 -0.09 -0.07 6.03
N ASN A 65 -0.60 -0.10 4.79
CA ASN A 65 -1.58 -1.10 4.36
C ASN A 65 -0.93 -2.49 4.19
N PHE A 66 0.28 -2.56 3.63
CA PHE A 66 1.04 -3.81 3.58
C PHE A 66 1.37 -4.34 4.98
N GLU A 67 1.84 -3.49 5.89
CA GLU A 67 2.10 -3.88 7.27
C GLU A 67 0.85 -4.37 8.00
N ARG A 68 -0.30 -3.72 7.76
CA ARG A 68 -1.59 -4.13 8.34
C ARG A 68 -1.99 -5.51 7.81
N PHE A 69 -1.84 -5.74 6.51
CA PHE A 69 -2.07 -7.04 5.90
C PHE A 69 -1.14 -8.11 6.49
N CYS A 70 0.17 -7.87 6.51
CA CYS A 70 1.17 -8.76 7.10
C CYS A 70 0.84 -9.11 8.55
N ARG A 71 0.47 -8.11 9.37
CA ARG A 71 0.04 -8.34 10.76
C ARG A 71 -1.22 -9.18 10.86
N THR A 72 -2.17 -8.99 9.94
CA THR A 72 -3.44 -9.74 9.92
C THR A 72 -3.21 -11.21 9.59
N ILE A 73 -2.39 -11.51 8.58
CA ILE A 73 -2.02 -12.89 8.24
C ILE A 73 -1.19 -13.51 9.37
N LYS A 74 -0.23 -12.78 9.96
CA LYS A 74 0.56 -13.27 11.12
C LYS A 74 -0.33 -13.68 12.30
N LYS A 75 -1.38 -12.91 12.58
CA LYS A 75 -2.32 -13.23 13.66
C LYS A 75 -3.11 -14.51 13.38
N SER A 76 -3.39 -14.84 12.12
CA SER A 76 -4.12 -16.06 11.75
C SER A 76 -3.31 -17.35 11.99
N CYS A 77 -2.01 -17.26 12.26
CA CYS A 77 -1.19 -18.44 12.56
C CYS A 77 -1.72 -19.20 13.80
N PRO A 78 -1.67 -20.54 13.79
CA PRO A 78 -2.09 -21.35 14.91
C PRO A 78 -1.31 -21.00 16.17
N GLN A 79 -2.03 -20.72 17.26
CA GLN A 79 -1.43 -20.69 18.58
C GLN A 79 -1.22 -22.12 19.04
N ILE A 80 0.01 -22.43 19.43
CA ILE A 80 0.36 -23.75 19.95
C ILE A 80 0.77 -23.58 21.42
N PRO A 81 0.21 -24.37 22.36
CA PRO A 81 0.42 -24.21 23.80
C PRO A 81 1.88 -24.25 24.28
N THR A 82 2.82 -24.64 23.42
CA THR A 82 4.27 -24.62 23.67
C THR A 82 4.89 -23.23 23.70
N GLN A 83 4.15 -22.19 23.32
CA GLN A 83 4.66 -20.81 23.34
C GLN A 83 4.52 -20.22 24.74
N GLU A 84 5.67 -20.02 25.39
CA GLU A 84 5.82 -19.32 26.66
C GLU A 84 4.90 -18.09 26.75
N LYS A 85 3.86 -18.16 27.58
CA LYS A 85 3.36 -16.95 28.24
C LYS A 85 4.34 -16.59 29.36
N LYS A 86 5.49 -16.01 29.00
CA LYS A 86 6.15 -15.12 29.95
C LYS A 86 5.40 -13.79 29.88
N ALA A 87 4.56 -13.59 30.88
CA ALA A 87 4.08 -12.28 31.26
C ALA A 87 5.29 -11.45 31.69
N ASP A 88 5.95 -10.83 30.71
CA ASP A 88 6.68 -9.59 30.87
C ASP A 88 6.95 -9.02 29.49
N SER A 89 6.42 -7.81 29.28
CA SER A 89 6.90 -6.78 28.37
C SER A 89 8.20 -7.13 27.60
N THR A 90 8.06 -7.76 26.44
CA THR A 90 8.81 -7.51 25.19
C THR A 90 8.27 -8.46 24.15
N HIS A 91 7.82 -7.92 23.01
CA HIS A 91 7.49 -8.72 21.85
C HIS A 91 8.67 -9.64 21.49
N VAL A 92 8.55 -10.94 21.74
CA VAL A 92 9.41 -11.93 21.07
C VAL A 92 8.91 -12.00 19.63
N ALA A 93 9.42 -11.06 18.85
CA ALA A 93 9.10 -10.86 17.45
C ALA A 93 9.41 -12.14 16.66
N TRP A 94 8.39 -12.63 15.95
CA TRP A 94 8.61 -13.53 14.84
C TRP A 94 9.35 -12.76 13.74
N GLY A 95 10.68 -12.89 13.72
CA GLY A 95 11.56 -12.30 12.73
C GLY A 95 11.68 -10.78 12.85
N THR A 96 12.64 -10.31 13.63
CA THR A 96 13.07 -8.91 13.63
C THR A 96 13.93 -8.65 12.40
N ILE A 97 13.43 -7.85 11.45
CA ILE A 97 14.25 -6.82 10.81
C ILE A 97 13.98 -5.55 11.63
N PRO A 98 15.01 -4.86 12.17
CA PRO A 98 14.79 -3.73 13.05
C PRO A 98 14.43 -2.49 12.24
N VAL A 99 13.20 -2.01 12.36
CA VAL A 99 12.86 -0.61 12.07
C VAL A 99 12.17 -0.06 13.30
N GLN A 100 12.85 0.89 13.95
CA GLN A 100 12.28 1.66 15.05
C GLN A 100 11.37 2.72 14.47
N ASP A 101 10.08 2.73 14.83
CA ASP A 101 9.44 4.03 15.09
C ASP A 101 8.33 3.93 16.15
N LYS A 102 8.34 4.92 17.04
CA LYS A 102 7.46 5.07 18.19
C LYS A 102 6.28 5.95 17.79
N SER A 103 5.12 5.35 17.52
CA SER A 103 3.82 5.92 17.91
C SER A 103 2.70 4.96 17.55
N THR A 104 1.97 4.45 18.54
CA THR A 104 0.69 3.78 18.28
C THR A 104 -0.28 4.11 19.39
N ILE A 105 -1.32 4.84 19.00
CA ILE A 105 -2.56 5.03 19.77
C ILE A 105 -3.33 3.69 19.68
N PRO A 106 -3.87 3.15 20.79
CA PRO A 106 -4.52 1.86 20.78
C PRO A 106 -5.96 1.99 20.27
N VAL A 107 -6.23 1.43 19.08
CA VAL A 107 -7.61 1.13 18.65
C VAL A 107 -7.91 -0.30 19.07
N GLN A 108 -8.83 -0.45 20.02
CA GLN A 108 -9.39 -1.71 20.46
C GLN A 108 -10.18 -2.33 19.30
N ASP A 109 -9.75 -3.49 18.82
CA ASP A 109 -10.56 -4.30 17.91
C ASP A 109 -10.74 -5.70 18.52
N LYS A 110 -12.00 -6.13 18.55
CA LYS A 110 -12.47 -7.31 19.30
C LYS A 110 -11.80 -8.58 18.77
N SER A 111 -11.37 -9.40 19.72
CA SER A 111 -10.52 -10.57 19.55
C SER A 111 -11.10 -11.66 18.64
N THR A 112 -10.58 -11.78 17.42
CA THR A 112 -10.58 -13.05 16.68
C THR A 112 -9.46 -13.91 17.28
N ILE A 113 -9.79 -14.73 18.28
CA ILE A 113 -8.85 -15.67 18.89
C ILE A 113 -8.57 -16.76 17.85
N SER A 114 -7.34 -16.85 17.35
CA SER A 114 -6.93 -17.90 16.43
C SER A 114 -7.14 -19.27 17.08
N PRO A 115 -7.77 -20.24 16.40
CA PRO A 115 -8.08 -21.53 17.01
C PRO A 115 -6.79 -22.22 17.45
N ILE A 116 -6.75 -22.66 18.70
CA ILE A 116 -5.60 -23.34 19.29
C ILE A 116 -5.50 -24.75 18.69
N ILE A 117 -4.30 -25.17 18.27
CA ILE A 117 -4.07 -26.57 17.88
C ILE A 117 -3.78 -27.38 19.16
N THR A 118 -4.70 -28.27 19.54
CA THR A 118 -4.55 -29.18 20.69
C THR A 118 -4.24 -30.61 20.23
N HIS A 119 -3.55 -31.37 21.08
CA HIS A 119 -3.28 -32.80 20.83
C HIS A 119 -4.55 -33.60 20.59
N GLU A 120 -5.60 -33.33 21.36
CA GLU A 120 -6.90 -34.00 21.22
C GLU A 120 -7.50 -33.78 19.83
N LYS A 121 -7.55 -32.52 19.37
CA LYS A 121 -8.08 -32.18 18.04
C LYS A 121 -7.30 -32.89 16.94
N VAL A 122 -5.97 -32.89 17.05
CA VAL A 122 -5.10 -33.54 16.05
C VAL A 122 -5.25 -35.05 16.09
N GLY A 123 -5.36 -35.66 17.27
CA GLY A 123 -5.60 -37.09 17.42
C GLY A 123 -6.93 -37.54 16.82
N ILE A 124 -8.00 -36.74 16.97
CA ILE A 124 -9.30 -36.98 16.32
C ILE A 124 -9.14 -36.91 14.79
N LEU A 125 -8.47 -35.88 14.27
CA LEU A 125 -8.23 -35.73 12.83
C LEU A 125 -7.43 -36.90 12.25
N ILE A 126 -6.40 -37.37 12.96
CA ILE A 126 -5.61 -38.54 12.56
C ILE A 126 -6.52 -39.77 12.48
N LYS A 127 -7.34 -40.04 13.51
CA LYS A 127 -8.26 -41.19 13.52
C LYS A 127 -9.29 -41.11 12.39
N GLN A 128 -9.87 -39.94 12.15
CA GLN A 128 -10.87 -39.73 11.10
C GLN A 128 -10.30 -39.89 9.69
N ASN A 129 -9.02 -39.55 9.49
CA ASN A 129 -8.35 -39.65 8.19
C ASN A 129 -7.55 -40.96 8.04
N ARG A 130 -7.54 -41.84 9.04
CA ARG A 130 -6.86 -43.13 8.98
C ARG A 130 -7.71 -44.11 8.18
N GLY A 131 -7.24 -44.43 6.97
CA GLY A 131 -7.80 -45.49 6.13
C GLY A 131 -7.21 -46.86 6.48
N ARG A 132 -6.96 -47.69 5.46
CA ARG A 132 -6.26 -48.99 5.59
C ARG A 132 -4.75 -48.88 5.90
N GLN A 133 -4.30 -47.73 6.39
CA GLN A 133 -2.89 -47.47 6.69
C GLN A 133 -2.48 -48.17 7.99
N MET A 134 -1.26 -48.71 8.03
CA MET A 134 -0.71 -49.35 9.23
C MET A 134 -0.44 -48.31 10.34
N GLU A 135 -0.38 -48.78 11.59
CA GLU A 135 0.08 -47.98 12.72
C GLU A 135 1.51 -47.44 12.46
N GLY A 136 1.78 -46.22 12.93
CA GLY A 136 3.04 -45.51 12.66
C GLY A 136 3.09 -44.75 11.32
N ILE A 137 2.13 -44.97 10.40
CA ILE A 137 1.97 -44.11 9.21
C ILE A 137 0.95 -43.01 9.52
N ILE A 138 1.40 -41.76 9.44
CA ILE A 138 0.55 -40.59 9.65
C ILE A 138 -0.24 -40.26 8.38
N PRO A 139 -1.57 -40.16 8.43
CA PRO A 139 -2.37 -39.75 7.27
C PRO A 139 -2.09 -38.29 6.87
N TYR A 140 -1.57 -38.07 5.67
CA TYR A 140 -1.30 -36.71 5.15
C TYR A 140 -2.55 -35.81 5.13
N ASN A 141 -3.74 -36.40 5.00
CA ASN A 141 -5.00 -35.65 5.02
C ASN A 141 -5.29 -34.98 6.38
N ALA A 142 -4.80 -35.53 7.49
CA ALA A 142 -4.92 -34.88 8.80
C ALA A 142 -4.14 -33.56 8.84
N PHE A 143 -2.91 -33.56 8.34
CA PHE A 143 -2.10 -32.35 8.17
C PHE A 143 -2.76 -31.35 7.22
N ARG A 144 -3.25 -31.80 6.06
CA ARG A 144 -3.96 -30.95 5.10
C ARG A 144 -5.18 -30.27 5.70
N ALA A 145 -5.99 -30.99 6.47
CA ALA A 145 -7.20 -30.45 7.08
C ALA A 145 -6.89 -29.28 8.02
N ILE A 146 -5.82 -29.40 8.81
CA ILE A 146 -5.33 -28.34 9.70
C ILE A 146 -4.93 -27.12 8.88
N ILE A 147 -4.06 -27.29 7.87
CA ILE A 147 -3.56 -26.18 7.06
C ILE A 147 -4.72 -25.43 6.37
N LYS A 148 -5.68 -26.16 5.79
CA LYS A 148 -6.85 -25.58 5.13
C LYS A 148 -7.70 -24.73 6.07
N GLU A 149 -7.86 -25.14 7.33
CA GLU A 149 -8.62 -24.38 8.33
C GLU A 149 -8.05 -22.96 8.51
N TYR A 150 -6.73 -22.83 8.67
CA TYR A 150 -6.09 -21.54 8.92
C TYR A 150 -5.96 -20.67 7.67
N GLN A 151 -5.72 -21.27 6.51
CA GLN A 151 -5.59 -20.51 5.25
C GLN A 151 -6.94 -20.05 4.69
N SER A 152 -8.06 -20.65 5.12
CA SER A 152 -9.40 -20.30 4.64
C SER A 152 -9.78 -18.83 4.82
N SER A 153 -9.17 -18.13 5.80
CA SER A 153 -9.44 -16.72 6.08
C SER A 153 -8.50 -15.74 5.36
N TRP A 154 -7.57 -16.21 4.53
CA TRP A 154 -6.52 -15.37 3.92
C TRP A 154 -6.99 -14.54 2.72
N GLU A 155 -8.08 -14.97 2.07
CA GLU A 155 -8.65 -14.26 0.91
C GLU A 155 -9.01 -12.81 1.26
N ARG A 156 -9.87 -12.63 2.26
CA ARG A 156 -10.40 -11.30 2.60
C ARG A 156 -9.31 -10.27 2.93
N PRO A 157 -8.33 -10.54 3.80
CA PRO A 157 -7.25 -9.58 4.08
C PRO A 157 -6.42 -9.22 2.84
N ALA A 158 -6.20 -10.16 1.92
CA ALA A 158 -5.45 -9.88 0.70
C ALA A 158 -6.20 -8.93 -0.25
N LEU A 159 -7.51 -9.15 -0.45
CA LEU A 159 -8.33 -8.27 -1.28
C LEU A 159 -8.48 -6.88 -0.65
N GLN A 160 -8.70 -6.83 0.67
CA GLN A 160 -8.78 -5.55 1.41
C GLN A 160 -7.46 -4.77 1.36
N CYS A 161 -6.32 -5.46 1.30
CA CYS A 161 -5.02 -4.81 1.13
C CYS A 161 -4.96 -4.04 -0.20
N LEU A 162 -5.36 -4.69 -1.30
CA LEU A 162 -5.43 -4.05 -2.61
C LEU A 162 -6.43 -2.88 -2.63
N GLU A 163 -7.63 -3.06 -2.06
CA GLU A 163 -8.66 -2.01 -2.01
C GLU A 163 -8.15 -0.74 -1.31
N HIS A 164 -7.57 -0.86 -0.11
CA HIS A 164 -7.06 0.31 0.62
C HIS A 164 -5.86 0.94 -0.09
N VAL A 165 -4.96 0.15 -0.70
CA VAL A 165 -3.85 0.70 -1.49
C VAL A 165 -4.39 1.47 -2.71
N ALA A 166 -5.45 0.97 -3.35
CA ALA A 166 -6.11 1.64 -4.45
C ALA A 166 -6.77 2.96 -4.04
N GLU A 167 -7.41 3.00 -2.87
CA GLU A 167 -7.97 4.23 -2.30
C GLU A 167 -6.89 5.28 -2.03
N GLU A 168 -5.77 4.89 -1.41
CA GLU A 168 -4.64 5.79 -1.12
C GLU A 168 -4.04 6.40 -2.38
N LEU A 169 -3.87 5.57 -3.42
CA LEU A 169 -3.37 6.02 -4.72
C LEU A 169 -4.35 6.97 -5.40
N LEU A 170 -5.65 6.67 -5.38
CA LEU A 170 -6.68 7.51 -6.00
C LEU A 170 -6.77 8.88 -5.32
N CYS A 171 -6.71 8.92 -3.98
CA CYS A 171 -6.64 10.15 -3.21
C CYS A 171 -5.46 11.01 -3.65
N HIS A 172 -4.26 10.41 -3.75
CA HIS A 172 -3.06 11.13 -4.18
C HIS A 172 -3.16 11.64 -5.62
N LEU A 173 -3.68 10.81 -6.55
CA LEU A 173 -3.90 11.23 -7.94
C LEU A 173 -4.83 12.44 -8.01
N ASN A 174 -5.93 12.43 -7.24
CA ASN A 174 -6.87 13.55 -7.21
C ASN A 174 -6.25 14.84 -6.62
N GLU A 175 -5.40 14.71 -5.60
CA GLU A 175 -4.65 15.84 -5.02
C GLU A 175 -3.69 16.45 -6.06
N GLU A 176 -2.91 15.62 -6.74
CA GLU A 176 -1.98 16.06 -7.79
C GLU A 176 -2.73 16.66 -8.99
N ILE A 177 -3.86 16.07 -9.41
CA ILE A 177 -4.68 16.62 -10.49
C ILE A 177 -5.19 18.01 -10.13
N LYS A 178 -5.69 18.19 -8.90
CA LYS A 178 -6.15 19.49 -8.42
C LYS A 178 -5.01 20.51 -8.34
N SER A 179 -3.83 20.08 -7.93
CA SER A 179 -2.63 20.92 -7.84
C SER A 179 -2.13 21.40 -9.21
N ILE A 180 -2.04 20.49 -10.18
CA ILE A 180 -1.43 20.75 -11.50
C ILE A 180 -2.42 21.34 -12.49
N PHE A 181 -3.63 20.78 -12.56
CA PHE A 181 -4.65 21.15 -13.55
C PHE A 181 -5.72 22.08 -12.99
N GLY A 182 -5.64 22.50 -11.72
CA GLY A 182 -6.65 23.33 -11.06
C GLY A 182 -6.95 24.67 -11.76
N ALA A 183 -6.03 25.16 -12.59
CA ALA A 183 -6.24 26.35 -13.43
C ALA A 183 -7.24 26.13 -14.58
N TYR A 184 -7.41 24.88 -15.01
CA TYR A 184 -8.15 24.49 -16.22
C TYR A 184 -9.21 23.43 -15.87
N PRO A 185 -10.40 23.83 -15.39
CA PRO A 185 -11.40 22.90 -14.88
C PRO A 185 -11.83 21.82 -15.88
N SER A 186 -12.00 22.19 -17.15
CA SER A 186 -12.38 21.24 -18.21
C SER A 186 -11.30 20.19 -18.44
N LEU A 187 -10.03 20.59 -18.54
CA LEU A 187 -8.90 19.66 -18.66
C LEU A 187 -8.78 18.78 -17.41
N ALA A 188 -8.89 19.35 -16.21
CA ALA A 188 -8.83 18.61 -14.95
C ALA A 188 -9.90 17.51 -14.89
N SER A 189 -11.12 17.80 -15.35
CA SER A 189 -12.22 16.82 -15.42
C SER A 189 -11.91 15.67 -16.37
N THR A 190 -11.38 15.96 -17.56
CA THR A 190 -10.98 14.95 -18.55
C THR A 190 -9.83 14.08 -18.04
N VAL A 191 -8.80 14.70 -17.45
CA VAL A 191 -7.65 13.99 -16.84
C VAL A 191 -8.09 13.13 -15.67
N SER A 192 -8.96 13.63 -14.79
CA SER A 192 -9.52 12.88 -13.67
C SER A 192 -10.32 11.66 -14.14
N THR A 193 -11.19 11.85 -15.13
CA THR A 193 -11.99 10.75 -15.70
C THR A 193 -11.09 9.69 -16.32
N THR A 194 -10.11 10.10 -17.12
CA THR A 194 -9.17 9.18 -17.77
C THR A 194 -8.33 8.41 -16.76
N THR A 195 -7.77 9.12 -15.77
CA THR A 195 -6.97 8.53 -14.69
C THR A 195 -7.79 7.54 -13.87
N ARG A 196 -9.05 7.86 -13.56
CA ARG A 196 -9.94 6.97 -12.81
C ARG A 196 -10.27 5.70 -13.61
N LEU A 197 -10.55 5.82 -14.90
CA LEU A 197 -10.80 4.64 -15.75
C LEU A 197 -9.59 3.71 -15.82
N LEU A 198 -8.37 4.27 -15.92
CA LEU A 198 -7.14 3.49 -15.88
C LEU A 198 -6.96 2.80 -14.52
N HIS A 199 -7.18 3.53 -13.43
CA HIS A 199 -7.11 3.01 -12.05
C HIS A 199 -8.10 1.85 -11.84
N GLU A 200 -9.36 2.02 -12.21
CA GLU A 200 -10.41 0.98 -12.09
C GLU A 200 -10.08 -0.28 -12.89
N ARG A 201 -9.53 -0.10 -14.10
CA ARG A 201 -9.11 -1.22 -14.94
C ARG A 201 -7.98 -2.01 -14.29
N LEU A 202 -6.90 -1.35 -13.87
CA LEU A 202 -5.75 -2.00 -13.24
C LEU A 202 -6.10 -2.63 -11.89
N LEU A 203 -7.00 -2.00 -11.12
CA LEU A 203 -7.56 -2.56 -9.88
C LEU A 203 -8.27 -3.88 -10.18
N THR A 204 -9.14 -3.90 -11.20
CA THR A 204 -9.88 -5.11 -11.60
C THR A 204 -8.94 -6.22 -12.08
N GLU A 205 -7.94 -5.89 -12.90
CA GLU A 205 -6.94 -6.85 -13.39
C GLU A 205 -6.14 -7.47 -12.23
N THR A 206 -5.67 -6.64 -11.30
CA THR A 206 -4.90 -7.09 -10.13
C THR A 206 -5.76 -7.93 -9.20
N MET A 207 -7.01 -7.52 -8.96
CA MET A 207 -8.00 -8.25 -8.17
C MET A 207 -8.27 -9.64 -8.76
N ASN A 208 -8.42 -9.73 -10.08
CA ASN A 208 -8.60 -11.01 -10.78
C ASN A 208 -7.39 -11.92 -10.62
N CYS A 209 -6.17 -11.38 -10.76
CA CYS A 209 -4.94 -12.14 -10.56
C CYS A 209 -4.83 -12.69 -9.12
N LEU A 210 -5.14 -11.87 -8.11
CA LEU A 210 -5.20 -12.33 -6.71
C LEU A 210 -6.19 -13.48 -6.52
N LYS A 211 -7.44 -13.31 -7.01
CA LYS A 211 -8.52 -14.29 -6.82
C LYS A 211 -8.31 -15.59 -7.59
N GLN A 212 -7.73 -15.53 -8.78
CA GLN A 212 -7.60 -16.69 -9.67
C GLN A 212 -6.27 -17.43 -9.51
N ILE A 213 -5.21 -16.75 -9.07
CA ILE A 213 -3.86 -17.30 -9.04
C ILE A 213 -3.31 -17.31 -7.61
N ILE A 214 -3.02 -16.14 -7.03
CA ILE A 214 -2.23 -16.06 -5.79
C ILE A 214 -2.95 -16.66 -4.58
N ILE A 215 -4.25 -16.35 -4.39
CA ILE A 215 -5.00 -16.84 -3.24
C ILE A 215 -5.26 -18.36 -3.35
N PRO A 216 -5.71 -18.91 -4.49
CA PRO A 216 -5.87 -20.36 -4.65
C PRO A 216 -4.58 -21.17 -4.47
N MET A 217 -3.41 -20.61 -4.80
CA MET A 217 -2.12 -21.27 -4.61
C MET A 217 -1.86 -21.67 -3.16
N GLU A 218 -2.33 -20.88 -2.19
CA GLU A 218 -2.25 -21.22 -0.77
C GLU A 218 -3.51 -21.92 -0.26
N THR A 219 -4.70 -21.54 -0.73
CA THR A 219 -5.97 -21.93 -0.08
C THR A 219 -6.63 -23.19 -0.65
N GLN A 220 -6.34 -23.54 -1.92
CA GLN A 220 -7.00 -24.64 -2.62
C GLN A 220 -6.06 -25.82 -2.92
N LEU A 221 -4.76 -25.54 -3.10
CA LEU A 221 -3.79 -26.57 -3.42
C LEU A 221 -3.38 -27.39 -2.18
N PRO A 222 -2.94 -28.65 -2.39
CA PRO A 222 -2.21 -29.41 -1.36
C PRO A 222 -1.04 -28.63 -0.76
N PRO A 223 -0.84 -28.69 0.57
CA PRO A 223 0.34 -28.12 1.20
C PRO A 223 1.64 -28.67 0.61
N PHE A 224 2.34 -27.84 -0.14
CA PHE A 224 3.60 -28.17 -0.80
C PHE A 224 4.61 -27.01 -0.68
N THR A 225 5.90 -27.35 -0.57
CA THR A 225 6.99 -26.38 -0.55
C THR A 225 8.28 -26.97 -1.09
N TRP A 226 9.02 -26.17 -1.86
CA TRP A 226 10.43 -26.43 -2.23
C TRP A 226 11.43 -25.94 -1.18
N ASP A 227 11.00 -25.05 -0.28
CA ASP A 227 11.79 -24.61 0.88
C ASP A 227 11.77 -25.69 1.97
N THR A 228 12.36 -26.84 1.62
CA THR A 228 12.45 -28.02 2.47
C THR A 228 13.36 -27.77 3.66
N GLU A 229 14.35 -26.90 3.53
CA GLU A 229 15.28 -26.54 4.59
C GLU A 229 14.57 -25.78 5.72
N ASN A 230 13.90 -24.65 5.44
CA ASN A 230 13.20 -23.91 6.49
C ASN A 230 12.04 -24.69 7.09
N PHE A 231 11.36 -25.51 6.28
CA PHE A 231 10.37 -26.45 6.76
C PHE A 231 10.97 -27.41 7.79
N ASN A 232 12.06 -28.11 7.44
CA ASN A 232 12.71 -29.07 8.33
C ASN A 232 13.28 -28.42 9.58
N ILE A 233 13.93 -27.25 9.46
CA ILE A 233 14.45 -26.49 10.61
C ILE A 233 13.31 -26.12 11.55
N SER A 234 12.20 -25.60 11.04
CA SER A 234 11.07 -25.16 11.87
C SER A 234 10.35 -26.34 12.52
N ARG A 235 10.23 -27.47 11.81
CA ARG A 235 9.67 -28.72 12.31
C ARG A 235 10.51 -29.29 13.46
N SER A 236 11.83 -29.37 13.27
CA SER A 236 12.76 -29.86 14.30
C SER A 236 12.79 -28.95 15.53
N LYS A 237 12.83 -27.62 15.33
CA LYS A 237 12.75 -26.65 16.44
C LYS A 237 11.48 -26.83 17.25
N PHE A 238 10.34 -26.96 16.57
CA PHE A 238 9.07 -27.20 17.23
C PHE A 238 9.10 -28.47 18.09
N ARG A 239 9.60 -29.59 17.54
CA ARG A 239 9.69 -30.86 18.27
C ARG A 239 10.49 -30.73 19.57
N VAL A 240 11.68 -30.12 19.50
CA VAL A 240 12.54 -29.92 20.68
C VAL A 240 11.86 -29.03 21.71
N THR A 241 11.25 -27.92 21.30
CA THR A 241 10.54 -27.02 22.23
C THR A 241 9.33 -27.71 22.87
N HIS A 242 8.57 -28.44 22.06
CA HIS A 242 7.40 -29.18 22.54
C HIS A 242 7.79 -30.28 23.53
N GLU A 243 8.86 -31.03 23.25
CA GLU A 243 9.36 -32.09 24.12
C GLU A 243 9.76 -31.54 25.49
N LYS A 244 10.51 -30.43 25.53
CA LYS A 244 10.88 -29.74 26.77
C LYS A 244 9.63 -29.36 27.58
N TRP A 245 8.69 -28.65 26.95
CA TRP A 245 7.43 -28.24 27.59
C TRP A 245 6.64 -29.44 28.12
N PHE A 246 6.54 -30.52 27.35
CA PHE A 246 5.82 -31.71 27.77
C PHE A 246 6.48 -32.36 29.00
N ASN A 247 7.81 -32.50 29.00
CA ASN A 247 8.55 -33.09 30.12
C ASN A 247 8.41 -32.26 31.40
N GLU A 248 8.37 -30.93 31.29
CA GLU A 248 8.18 -30.01 32.41
C GLU A 248 6.75 -30.05 32.98
N ASN A 249 5.74 -30.34 32.15
CA ASN A 249 4.33 -30.17 32.51
C ASN A 249 3.53 -31.47 32.69
N SER A 250 3.99 -32.61 32.17
CA SER A 250 3.19 -33.86 32.13
C SER A 250 3.55 -34.89 33.19
N GLY A 251 4.73 -34.78 33.83
CA GLY A 251 5.20 -35.74 34.84
C GLY A 251 5.47 -37.16 34.32
N LEU A 252 5.35 -37.41 33.02
CA LEU A 252 5.60 -38.71 32.38
C LEU A 252 7.03 -38.74 31.80
N LEU A 253 7.83 -39.74 32.21
CA LEU A 253 9.25 -39.88 31.83
C LEU A 253 9.48 -40.35 30.38
N ILE A 254 8.48 -40.97 29.74
CA ILE A 254 8.57 -41.51 28.38
C ILE A 254 7.29 -41.18 27.62
N ARG A 255 7.42 -40.36 26.58
CA ARG A 255 6.33 -40.09 25.65
C ARG A 255 6.30 -41.18 24.57
N PRO A 256 5.16 -41.83 24.31
CA PRO A 256 5.00 -42.63 23.09
C PRO A 256 5.28 -41.75 21.87
N ALA A 257 5.77 -42.32 20.77
CA ALA A 257 5.82 -41.62 19.50
C ALA A 257 4.40 -41.11 19.17
N ASP A 258 4.20 -39.81 19.32
CA ASP A 258 2.88 -39.20 19.25
C ASP A 258 2.73 -38.61 17.85
N ASP A 259 2.02 -39.34 16.98
CA ASP A 259 1.62 -38.91 15.64
C ASP A 259 1.03 -37.48 15.68
N SER A 260 0.34 -37.11 16.76
CA SER A 260 -0.23 -35.78 16.95
C SER A 260 0.86 -34.69 17.04
N CYS A 261 1.95 -34.96 17.76
CA CYS A 261 3.07 -34.04 17.84
C CYS A 261 3.74 -33.81 16.49
N GLU A 262 3.92 -34.87 15.71
CA GLU A 262 4.55 -34.77 14.39
C GLU A 262 3.64 -34.00 13.43
N VAL A 263 2.32 -34.24 13.44
CA VAL A 263 1.36 -33.45 12.66
C VAL A 263 1.36 -31.98 13.08
N MET A 264 1.40 -31.68 14.38
CA MET A 264 1.51 -30.30 14.88
C MET A 264 2.81 -29.64 14.42
N ALA A 265 3.94 -30.37 14.47
CA ALA A 265 5.23 -29.87 14.04
C ALA A 265 5.26 -29.57 12.52
N MET A 266 4.70 -30.48 11.71
CA MET A 266 4.55 -30.28 10.27
C MET A 266 3.63 -29.09 9.97
N ALA A 267 2.48 -28.99 10.66
CA ALA A 267 1.53 -27.89 10.51
C ALA A 267 2.18 -26.54 10.82
N TYR A 268 2.87 -26.45 11.96
CA TYR A 268 3.61 -25.24 12.36
C TYR A 268 4.67 -24.85 11.33
N ALA A 269 5.49 -25.80 10.91
CA ALA A 269 6.55 -25.56 9.95
C ALA A 269 6.01 -25.08 8.58
N TYR A 270 4.96 -25.73 8.09
CA TYR A 270 4.35 -25.35 6.81
C TYR A 270 3.66 -23.99 6.89
N MET A 271 2.92 -23.72 7.97
CA MET A 271 2.27 -22.42 8.18
C MET A 271 3.31 -21.30 8.19
N LYS A 272 4.50 -21.51 8.77
CA LYS A 272 5.58 -20.52 8.75
C LYS A 272 6.09 -20.23 7.33
N VAL A 273 6.29 -21.26 6.52
CA VAL A 273 6.77 -21.11 5.14
C VAL A 273 5.70 -20.45 4.25
N SER A 274 4.48 -20.98 4.25
CA SER A 274 3.36 -20.46 3.46
C SER A 274 3.00 -19.04 3.85
N HIS A 275 3.03 -18.71 5.15
CA HIS A 275 2.80 -17.35 5.64
C HIS A 275 3.80 -16.37 5.04
N THR A 276 5.10 -16.62 5.19
CA THR A 276 6.17 -15.73 4.66
C THR A 276 6.00 -15.54 3.17
N ARG A 277 5.80 -16.64 2.42
CA ARG A 277 5.56 -16.58 0.98
C ARG A 277 4.35 -15.71 0.63
N PHE A 278 3.22 -15.89 1.32
CA PHE A 278 1.99 -15.15 1.03
C PHE A 278 2.10 -13.66 1.35
N ILE A 279 2.71 -13.31 2.49
CA ILE A 279 2.88 -11.91 2.89
C ILE A 279 3.87 -11.14 2.02
N ASP A 280 4.79 -11.81 1.33
CA ASP A 280 5.69 -11.18 0.37
C ASP A 280 5.05 -11.11 -1.03
N THR A 281 4.39 -12.20 -1.46
CA THR A 281 3.86 -12.32 -2.82
C THR A 281 2.69 -11.36 -3.07
N VAL A 282 1.78 -11.19 -2.11
CA VAL A 282 0.61 -10.31 -2.30
C VAL A 282 1.02 -8.84 -2.48
N PRO A 283 1.83 -8.23 -1.60
CA PRO A 283 2.34 -6.87 -1.81
C PRO A 283 3.15 -6.72 -3.10
N GLN A 284 4.02 -7.68 -3.44
CA GLN A 284 4.79 -7.64 -4.68
C GLN A 284 3.90 -7.65 -5.92
N LEU A 285 2.82 -8.44 -5.92
CA LEU A 285 1.87 -8.46 -7.03
C LEU A 285 1.13 -7.12 -7.15
N ILE A 286 0.67 -6.56 -6.02
CA ILE A 286 0.01 -5.25 -5.98
C ILE A 286 0.96 -4.17 -6.50
N ASP A 287 2.22 -4.19 -6.07
CA ASP A 287 3.22 -3.24 -6.54
C ASP A 287 3.45 -3.37 -8.06
N LEU A 288 3.66 -4.59 -8.55
CA LEU A 288 3.94 -4.84 -9.96
C LEU A 288 2.78 -4.49 -10.89
N LEU A 289 1.59 -5.03 -10.61
CA LEU A 289 0.46 -4.94 -11.54
C LEU A 289 -0.32 -3.63 -11.40
N PHE A 290 -0.46 -3.12 -10.17
CA PHE A 290 -1.31 -1.97 -9.91
C PHE A 290 -0.49 -0.68 -9.83
N LEU A 291 0.45 -0.61 -8.89
CA LEU A 291 1.22 0.61 -8.62
C LEU A 291 2.17 0.96 -9.79
N HIS A 292 3.06 0.03 -10.13
CA HIS A 292 3.97 0.19 -11.26
C HIS A 292 3.21 0.19 -12.59
N GLY A 293 2.19 -0.68 -12.74
CA GLY A 293 1.31 -0.69 -13.92
C GLY A 293 0.70 0.69 -14.22
N LEU A 294 0.21 1.39 -13.18
CA LEU A 294 -0.32 2.75 -13.34
C LEU A 294 0.74 3.70 -13.89
N THR A 295 1.92 3.76 -13.26
CA THR A 295 3.00 4.68 -13.69
C THR A 295 3.39 4.44 -15.15
N LYS A 296 3.47 3.18 -15.57
CA LYS A 296 3.84 2.77 -16.92
C LYS A 296 2.81 3.19 -17.98
N GLU A 297 1.52 3.14 -17.64
CA GLU A 297 0.43 3.36 -18.59
C GLU A 297 -0.18 4.77 -18.54
N LEU A 298 0.01 5.51 -17.45
CA LEU A 298 -0.64 6.80 -17.22
C LEU A 298 -0.34 7.80 -18.33
N ARG A 299 0.95 7.99 -18.66
CA ARG A 299 1.37 8.96 -19.69
C ARG A 299 0.78 8.61 -21.04
N LYS A 300 0.92 7.35 -21.46
CA LYS A 300 0.40 6.86 -22.74
C LYS A 300 -1.11 7.10 -22.83
N THR A 301 -1.84 6.69 -21.79
CA THR A 301 -3.30 6.81 -21.74
C THR A 301 -3.75 8.27 -21.85
N LEU A 302 -3.14 9.18 -21.09
CA LEU A 302 -3.50 10.60 -21.13
C LEU A 302 -3.18 11.24 -22.48
N VAL A 303 -2.02 10.93 -23.05
CA VAL A 303 -1.59 11.45 -24.36
C VAL A 303 -2.53 11.01 -25.48
N GLU A 304 -2.96 9.74 -25.46
CA GLU A 304 -3.90 9.18 -26.44
C GLU A 304 -5.33 9.74 -26.29
N GLN A 305 -5.80 9.93 -25.04
CA GLN A 305 -7.14 10.45 -24.76
C GLN A 305 -7.27 11.95 -25.03
N LEU A 306 -6.20 12.73 -24.77
CA LEU A 306 -6.17 14.17 -25.03
C LEU A 306 -5.83 14.52 -26.49
N GLY A 307 -5.56 13.52 -27.35
CA GLY A 307 -5.25 13.76 -28.77
C GLY A 307 -3.92 14.50 -28.98
N LEU A 308 -2.97 14.34 -28.07
CA LEU A 308 -1.69 15.07 -28.12
C LEU A 308 -0.75 14.52 -29.22
N VAL A 309 -0.90 13.24 -29.60
CA VAL A 309 -0.08 12.59 -30.65
C VAL A 309 -0.67 12.74 -32.06
N ASP A 310 -1.99 12.72 -32.20
CA ASP A 310 -2.65 12.72 -33.52
C ASP A 310 -3.31 14.09 -33.80
N PRO A 311 -2.82 14.88 -34.79
CA PRO A 311 -3.43 16.13 -35.18
C PRO A 311 -4.84 15.97 -35.80
N ASN A 312 -5.23 14.77 -36.23
CA ASN A 312 -6.54 14.48 -36.82
C ASN A 312 -7.61 14.14 -35.77
N LYS A 313 -7.24 13.81 -34.54
CA LYS A 313 -8.19 13.67 -33.43
C LYS A 313 -8.67 15.07 -33.03
N LYS A 314 -9.93 15.38 -33.35
CA LYS A 314 -10.61 16.65 -33.01
C LYS A 314 -10.91 16.78 -31.51
N VAL A 315 -9.92 16.64 -30.64
CA VAL A 315 -10.04 17.16 -29.27
C VAL A 315 -9.71 18.63 -29.34
N ASP A 316 -10.72 19.48 -29.13
CA ASP A 316 -10.54 20.92 -29.09
C ASP A 316 -9.83 21.29 -27.77
N LEU A 317 -8.50 21.27 -27.80
CA LEU A 317 -7.67 21.62 -26.66
C LEU A 317 -7.87 23.08 -26.22
N ASP A 318 -8.31 23.97 -27.10
CA ASP A 318 -8.59 25.36 -26.74
C ASP A 318 -9.83 25.44 -25.83
N THR A 319 -10.82 24.58 -26.04
CA THR A 319 -11.98 24.45 -25.13
C THR A 319 -11.63 23.79 -23.79
N LEU A 320 -10.68 22.84 -23.78
CA LEU A 320 -10.26 22.17 -22.54
C LEU A 320 -9.33 23.05 -21.70
N MET A 321 -8.51 23.87 -22.36
CA MET A 321 -7.57 24.79 -21.72
C MET A 321 -8.22 26.13 -21.36
N VAL A 322 -9.53 26.20 -21.17
CA VAL A 322 -10.19 27.41 -20.66
C VAL A 322 -9.85 27.57 -19.18
N GLU A 323 -9.35 28.75 -18.84
CA GLU A 323 -8.98 29.08 -17.48
C GLU A 323 -10.22 29.32 -16.60
N ASP A 324 -10.13 28.92 -15.34
CA ASP A 324 -11.15 29.21 -14.34
C ASP A 324 -11.45 30.73 -14.24
N LYS A 325 -12.73 31.08 -14.27
CA LYS A 325 -13.19 32.49 -14.30
C LYS A 325 -12.72 33.26 -13.07
N TYR A 326 -12.75 32.63 -11.89
CA TYR A 326 -12.33 33.26 -10.66
C TYR A 326 -10.81 33.50 -10.65
N LEU A 327 -10.02 32.51 -11.09
CA LEU A 327 -8.56 32.68 -11.22
C LEU A 327 -8.19 33.77 -12.21
N LYS A 328 -8.87 33.81 -13.36
CA LYS A 328 -8.68 34.87 -14.37
C LYS A 328 -8.97 36.25 -13.78
N SER A 329 -10.14 36.45 -13.18
CA SER A 329 -10.51 37.73 -12.55
C SER A 329 -9.56 38.11 -11.40
N LYS A 330 -9.12 37.16 -10.59
CA LYS A 330 -8.15 37.39 -9.51
C LYS A 330 -6.80 37.84 -10.08
N ARG A 331 -6.33 37.22 -11.17
CA ARG A 331 -5.09 37.62 -11.84
C ARG A 331 -5.20 39.01 -12.42
N ASP A 332 -6.28 39.31 -13.14
CA ASP A 332 -6.49 40.62 -13.76
C ASP A 332 -6.49 41.73 -12.69
N ARG A 333 -7.15 41.49 -11.54
CA ARG A 333 -7.13 42.42 -10.39
C ARG A 333 -5.72 42.61 -9.81
N LEU A 334 -4.93 41.54 -9.68
CA LEU A 334 -3.58 41.62 -9.12
C LEU A 334 -2.60 42.31 -10.07
N LEU A 335 -2.70 42.04 -11.38
CA LEU A 335 -1.90 42.73 -12.40
C LEU A 335 -2.22 44.23 -12.44
N ALA A 336 -3.51 44.60 -12.44
CA ALA A 336 -3.92 46.00 -12.38
C ALA A 336 -3.41 46.70 -11.10
N LYS A 337 -3.44 46.01 -9.96
CA LYS A 337 -2.89 46.54 -8.70
C LYS A 337 -1.37 46.70 -8.77
N GLN A 338 -0.66 45.74 -9.36
CA GLN A 338 0.79 45.80 -9.56
C GLN A 338 1.18 46.98 -10.45
N GLU A 339 0.50 47.14 -11.59
CA GLU A 339 0.73 48.25 -12.52
C GLU A 339 0.49 49.60 -11.85
N CYS A 340 -0.58 49.74 -11.06
CA CYS A 340 -0.88 50.97 -10.33
C CYS A 340 0.19 51.31 -9.28
N LEU A 341 0.68 50.29 -8.54
CA LEU A 341 1.74 50.48 -7.55
C LEU A 341 3.07 50.85 -8.20
N LEU A 342 3.43 50.22 -9.33
CA LEU A 342 4.64 50.56 -10.08
C LEU A 342 4.60 52.00 -10.60
N LYS A 343 3.47 52.42 -11.18
CA LYS A 343 3.29 53.82 -11.62
C LYS A 343 3.39 54.80 -10.45
N SER A 344 2.85 54.45 -9.29
CA SER A 344 2.93 55.30 -8.09
C SER A 344 4.37 55.41 -7.57
N LEU A 345 5.16 54.33 -7.65
CA LEU A 345 6.58 54.36 -7.31
C LEU A 345 7.38 55.22 -8.28
N GLU A 346 7.14 55.10 -9.59
CA GLU A 346 7.80 55.94 -10.62
C GLU A 346 7.51 57.44 -10.39
N GLU A 347 6.28 57.79 -10.02
CA GLU A 347 5.92 59.18 -9.73
C GLU A 347 6.53 59.69 -8.42
N LEU A 348 6.68 58.84 -7.40
CA LEU A 348 7.39 59.22 -6.17
C LEU A 348 8.88 59.45 -6.42
N GLU A 349 9.53 58.58 -7.20
CA GLU A 349 10.94 58.76 -7.61
C GLU A 349 11.16 60.07 -8.40
N ARG A 350 10.17 60.49 -9.18
CA ARG A 350 10.18 61.78 -9.89
C ARG A 350 10.04 63.00 -8.99
N ILE A 351 9.36 62.88 -7.84
CA ILE A 351 9.16 63.98 -6.89
C ILE A 351 10.37 64.14 -5.96
N ASP A 352 11.06 63.03 -5.66
CA ASP A 352 12.27 63.01 -4.82
C ASP A 352 13.56 63.33 -5.59
N SER A 353 13.50 63.48 -6.92
CA SER A 353 14.59 63.91 -7.82
C SER A 353 14.49 65.39 -8.17
#